data_AF-A0A915CK69-F1
#
_entry.id   AF-A0A915CK69-F1
#
_cell.length_a   1.000
_cell.length_b   1.000
_cell.length_c   1.000
_cell.angle_alpha   90.00
_cell.angle_beta   90.00
_cell.angle_gamma   90.00
#
_symmetry.space_group_name_H-M   'P 1'
#
loop_
_entity.id
_entity.type
_entity.pdbx_description
1 polymer ?
#
loop_
_entity_poly.entity_id
_entity_poly.type
_entity_poly.pdbx_seq_one_letter_code
_entity_poly.pdbx_strand_id
1 'polypeptide(L)'
;FHKPCNFVASIMSALSGSLARDRLLPLSERNEFVVISYPGIVRNMSKAIDNLGGQQAVNAMHFAGRSLELKHNPDNPYCNALISERKTLEKTSSSSGKILAVVKVRRKKSDPSIVNAEIMGIVSTIYTFKSMCDFQFLPLTKKNPT
;
A
#
# COMPACT_ATOMS: atom_id res chain seq x y z
N PHE A 1 4.57 22.00 -5.09
CA PHE A 1 4.14 21.17 -3.95
C PHE A 1 3.22 20.07 -4.43
N HIS A 2 3.76 18.89 -4.76
CA HIS A 2 2.99 17.72 -5.18
C HIS A 2 2.86 16.76 -3.98
N LYS A 3 1.63 16.32 -3.69
CA LYS A 3 1.31 15.50 -2.51
C LYS A 3 1.97 14.12 -2.61
N PRO A 4 2.39 13.51 -1.48
CA PRO A 4 2.78 12.10 -1.46
C PRO A 4 1.58 11.24 -1.90
N CYS A 5 1.81 10.37 -2.88
CA CYS A 5 0.82 9.41 -3.34
C CYS A 5 0.76 8.26 -2.33
N ASN A 6 -0.26 8.26 -1.47
CA ASN A 6 -0.62 7.07 -0.70
C ASN A 6 -1.12 6.02 -1.69
N PHE A 7 -0.30 4.99 -1.95
CA PHE A 7 -0.72 3.87 -2.78
C PHE A 7 -1.55 2.91 -1.95
N VAL A 8 -2.84 2.78 -2.27
CA VAL A 8 -3.68 1.74 -1.70
C VAL A 8 -3.46 0.48 -2.54
N ALA A 9 -2.58 -0.41 -2.06
CA ALA A 9 -2.48 -1.74 -2.61
C ALA A 9 -3.74 -2.51 -2.19
N SER A 10 -4.76 -2.55 -3.06
CA SER A 10 -5.88 -3.45 -2.85
C SER A 10 -5.38 -4.89 -3.08
N ILE A 11 -4.90 -5.52 -2.01
CA ILE A 11 -4.77 -6.97 -1.97
C ILE A 11 -6.20 -7.49 -1.82
N MET A 12 -6.92 -7.52 -2.95
CA MET A 12 -8.19 -8.23 -3.02
C MET A 12 -7.90 -9.70 -2.79
N SER A 13 -8.38 -10.25 -1.67
CA SER A 13 -8.65 -11.68 -1.59
C SER A 13 -9.61 -12.00 -2.72
N ALA A 14 -9.09 -12.63 -3.77
CA ALA A 14 -9.84 -12.94 -4.97
C ALA A 14 -10.92 -13.98 -4.63
N LEU A 15 -12.14 -13.50 -4.43
CA LEU A 15 -13.36 -14.25 -4.73
C LEU A 15 -14.15 -13.42 -5.75
N SER A 16 -14.19 -13.96 -6.96
CA SER A 16 -14.87 -13.41 -8.13
C SER A 16 -16.37 -13.30 -7.92
N GLY A 17 -16.98 -12.20 -8.39
CA GLY A 17 -18.38 -12.25 -8.86
C GLY A 17 -19.22 -11.01 -8.58
N SER A 18 -19.69 -10.41 -9.67
CA SER A 18 -20.93 -9.62 -9.78
C SER A 18 -20.92 -8.15 -9.35
N LEU A 19 -21.15 -7.32 -10.37
CA LEU A 19 -21.67 -5.96 -10.31
C LEU A 19 -22.88 -5.79 -9.36
N ALA A 20 -22.96 -4.59 -8.76
CA ALA A 20 -24.18 -3.93 -8.28
C ALA A 20 -24.79 -4.31 -6.89
N ARG A 21 -24.02 -4.77 -5.89
CA ARG A 21 -24.58 -5.13 -4.56
C ARG A 21 -24.12 -4.33 -3.34
N ASP A 22 -23.25 -3.33 -3.48
CA ASP A 22 -22.53 -2.75 -2.32
C ASP A 22 -23.30 -1.75 -1.45
N ARG A 23 -24.61 -1.49 -1.67
CA ARG A 23 -25.31 -0.44 -0.91
C ARG A 23 -25.86 -0.84 0.46
N LEU A 24 -25.99 -2.13 0.79
CA LEU A 24 -26.66 -2.57 2.03
C LEU A 24 -26.01 -3.77 2.74
N LEU A 25 -24.69 -3.97 2.61
CA LEU A 25 -24.03 -5.06 3.34
C LEU A 25 -23.53 -4.62 4.74
N PRO A 26 -23.72 -5.47 5.78
CA PRO A 26 -23.18 -5.24 7.12
C PRO A 26 -21.66 -5.07 7.07
N LEU A 27 -21.07 -4.33 8.03
CA LEU A 27 -19.63 -4.04 8.06
C LEU A 27 -18.72 -5.28 7.92
N SER A 28 -19.20 -6.45 8.36
CA SER A 28 -18.49 -7.74 8.28
C SER A 28 -18.35 -8.31 6.86
N GLU A 29 -19.18 -7.87 5.90
CA GLU A 29 -19.12 -8.30 4.49
C GLU A 29 -18.51 -7.23 3.58
N ARG A 30 -18.01 -6.12 4.14
CA ARG A 30 -17.33 -5.07 3.37
C ARG A 30 -15.88 -5.47 3.12
N ASN A 31 -15.40 -5.18 1.91
CA ASN A 31 -14.01 -5.42 1.53
C ASN A 31 -13.03 -4.81 2.56
N GLU A 32 -12.11 -5.64 3.06
CA GLU A 32 -11.00 -5.17 3.89
C GLU A 32 -9.81 -4.81 3.01
N PHE A 33 -9.16 -3.70 3.35
CA PHE A 33 -8.03 -3.19 2.62
C PHE A 33 -6.78 -3.16 3.49
N VAL A 34 -5.67 -3.55 2.87
CA VAL A 34 -4.32 -3.32 3.39
C VAL A 34 -3.79 -2.07 2.71
N VAL A 35 -3.21 -1.14 3.48
CA VAL A 35 -2.63 0.09 2.94
C VAL A 35 -1.13 0.06 3.12
N ILE A 36 -0.39 0.36 2.05
CA ILE A 36 1.06 0.46 2.08
C ILE A 36 1.44 1.91 1.79
N SER A 37 1.85 2.64 2.82
CA SER A 37 2.34 4.02 2.69
C SER A 37 3.77 4.01 2.14
N TYR A 38 3.89 3.88 0.83
CA TYR A 38 5.17 3.82 0.13
C TYR A 38 5.97 5.13 0.31
N PRO A 39 7.27 5.07 0.66
CA PRO A 39 8.11 6.25 0.87
C PRO A 39 8.60 6.79 -0.48
N GLY A 40 7.74 7.51 -1.20
CA GLY A 40 8.10 8.15 -2.46
C GLY A 40 6.93 8.30 -3.43
N ILE A 41 7.23 8.84 -4.61
CA ILE A 41 6.25 8.99 -5.70
C ILE A 41 6.28 7.75 -6.57
N VAL A 42 5.18 6.99 -6.57
CA VAL A 42 5.02 5.80 -7.40
C VAL A 42 4.66 6.21 -8.83
N ARG A 43 5.62 6.13 -9.75
CA ARG A 43 5.38 6.33 -11.20
C ARG A 43 5.04 5.02 -11.92
N ASN A 44 5.63 3.92 -11.47
CA ASN A 44 5.39 2.58 -12.00
C ASN A 44 4.99 1.67 -10.83
N MET A 45 3.76 1.17 -10.89
CA MET A 45 3.19 0.34 -9.85
C MET A 45 3.88 -1.02 -9.74
N SER A 46 4.16 -1.68 -10.87
CA SER A 46 4.86 -2.96 -10.90
C SER A 46 6.23 -2.85 -10.23
N LYS A 47 7.02 -1.85 -10.62
CA LYS A 47 8.35 -1.62 -10.00
C LYS A 47 8.26 -1.35 -8.50
N ALA A 48 7.23 -0.64 -8.04
CA ALA A 48 7.04 -0.40 -6.61
C ALA A 48 6.70 -1.69 -5.84
N ILE A 49 5.94 -2.60 -6.45
CA ILE A 49 5.65 -3.93 -5.89
C ILE A 49 6.91 -4.82 -5.93
N ASP A 50 7.68 -4.78 -7.01
CA ASP A 50 8.93 -5.53 -7.13
C ASP A 50 9.95 -5.10 -6.06
N ASN A 51 10.04 -3.80 -5.78
CA ASN A 51 10.86 -3.27 -4.68
C ASN A 51 10.43 -3.79 -3.30
N LEU A 52 9.19 -4.25 -3.13
CA LEU A 52 8.70 -4.90 -1.90
C LEU A 52 8.92 -6.43 -1.90
N GLY A 53 9.71 -6.94 -2.84
CA GLY A 53 9.95 -8.38 -3.03
C GLY A 53 8.90 -9.07 -3.92
N GLY A 54 8.04 -8.31 -4.59
CA GLY A 54 6.99 -8.82 -5.45
C GLY A 54 5.67 -9.12 -4.71
N GLN A 55 4.60 -9.33 -5.48
CA GLN A 55 3.24 -9.48 -4.92
C GLN A 55 3.12 -10.68 -3.99
N GLN A 56 3.75 -11.81 -4.33
CA GLN A 56 3.70 -13.04 -3.52
C GLN A 56 4.38 -12.86 -2.16
N ALA A 57 5.54 -12.18 -2.13
CA ALA A 57 6.26 -11.89 -0.89
C ALA A 57 5.43 -10.96 0.02
N VAL A 58 4.83 -9.91 -0.55
CA VAL A 58 3.95 -9.00 0.20
C VAL A 58 2.80 -9.77 0.84
N ASN A 59 2.12 -10.64 0.08
CA ASN A 59 1.02 -11.45 0.59
C ASN A 59 1.51 -12.40 1.71
N ALA A 60 2.61 -13.12 1.48
CA ALA A 60 3.15 -14.07 2.44
C ALA A 60 3.52 -13.38 3.77
N MET A 61 4.20 -12.24 3.71
CA MET A 61 4.59 -11.48 4.91
C MET A 61 3.37 -10.90 5.63
N HIS A 62 2.36 -10.45 4.89
CA HIS A 62 1.12 -9.96 5.47
C HIS A 62 0.37 -11.06 6.25
N PHE A 63 0.14 -12.21 5.62
CA PHE A 63 -0.52 -13.36 6.27
C PHE A 63 0.29 -13.92 7.43
N ALA A 64 1.62 -13.88 7.34
CA ALA A 64 2.51 -14.32 8.42
C ALA A 64 2.61 -13.34 9.61
N GLY A 65 1.87 -12.22 9.61
CA GLY A 65 1.94 -11.28 10.73
C GLY A 65 3.15 -10.32 10.69
N ARG A 66 3.97 -10.35 9.63
CA ARG A 66 5.29 -9.69 9.60
C ARG A 66 5.26 -8.31 8.94
N SER A 67 6.34 -7.56 9.19
CA SER A 67 6.67 -6.32 8.49
C SER A 67 7.07 -6.59 7.04
N LEU A 68 6.91 -5.58 6.19
CA LEU A 68 7.35 -5.60 4.80
C LEU A 68 8.75 -5.01 4.70
N GLU A 69 9.54 -5.55 3.78
CA GLU A 69 10.85 -5.03 3.42
C GLU A 69 10.74 -4.24 2.11
N LEU A 70 11.42 -3.11 2.03
CA LEU A 70 11.51 -2.30 0.83
C LEU A 70 12.98 -2.16 0.41
N LYS A 71 13.31 -2.66 -0.78
CA LYS A 71 14.61 -2.50 -1.42
C LYS A 71 14.46 -1.65 -2.68
N HIS A 72 15.09 -0.47 -2.70
CA HIS A 72 15.00 0.43 -3.85
C HIS A 72 15.73 -0.09 -5.10
N ASN A 73 16.76 -0.93 -4.90
CA ASN A 73 17.52 -1.59 -5.94
C ASN A 73 17.64 -3.09 -5.60
N PRO A 74 16.62 -3.92 -5.93
CA PRO A 74 16.60 -5.32 -5.55
C PRO A 74 17.76 -6.14 -6.15
N ASP A 75 18.28 -5.73 -7.30
CA ASP A 75 19.42 -6.40 -7.97
C ASP A 75 20.78 -6.09 -7.33
N ASN A 76 20.87 -5.05 -6.48
CA ASN A 76 22.11 -4.68 -5.82
C ASN A 76 22.26 -5.48 -4.51
N PRO A 77 23.24 -6.40 -4.38
CA PRO A 77 23.42 -7.21 -3.18
C PRO A 77 23.79 -6.39 -1.93
N TYR A 78 24.32 -5.17 -2.11
CA TYR A 78 24.65 -4.25 -1.02
C TYR A 78 23.50 -3.30 -0.67
N CYS A 79 22.30 -3.49 -1.24
CA CYS A 79 21.14 -2.67 -0.93
C CYS A 79 20.53 -3.10 0.42
N ASN A 80 20.70 -2.25 1.43
CA ASN A 80 19.96 -2.36 2.68
C ASN A 80 18.45 -2.17 2.43
N ALA A 81 17.62 -2.95 3.12
CA ALA A 81 16.17 -2.84 3.06
C ALA A 81 15.63 -1.89 4.13
N LEU A 82 14.60 -1.11 3.82
CA LEU A 82 13.81 -0.47 4.85
C LEU A 82 12.76 -1.46 5.37
N ILE A 83 12.60 -1.48 6.68
CA ILE A 83 11.57 -2.28 7.34
C ILE A 83 10.36 -1.40 7.63
N SER A 84 9.17 -1.88 7.28
CA SER A 84 7.94 -1.18 7.61
C SER A 84 7.49 -1.42 9.05
N GLU A 85 6.83 -0.42 9.60
CA GLU A 85 6.00 -0.56 10.79
C GLU A 85 4.63 -1.09 10.36
N ARG A 86 4.21 -2.21 10.94
CA ARG A 86 2.86 -2.76 10.76
C ARG A 86 1.94 -2.25 11.86
N LYS A 87 0.81 -1.66 11.47
CA LYS A 87 -0.28 -1.29 12.37
C LYS A 87 -1.54 -2.03 11.96
N THR A 88 -1.91 -3.04 12.75
CA THR A 88 -3.22 -3.70 12.63
C THR A 88 -4.25 -2.83 13.34
N LEU A 89 -5.29 -2.42 12.61
CA LEU A 89 -6.43 -1.71 13.17
C LEU A 89 -7.45 -2.77 13.55
N GLU A 90 -7.33 -3.32 14.75
CA GLU A 90 -8.28 -4.33 15.19
C GLU A 90 -9.68 -3.73 15.30
N LYS A 91 -10.68 -4.56 15.02
CA LYS A 91 -12.10 -4.24 15.16
C LYS A 91 -12.51 -4.04 16.63
N THR A 92 -11.62 -4.34 17.60
CA THR A 92 -11.99 -4.56 19.01
C THR A 92 -11.06 -3.90 20.05
N SER A 93 -9.92 -3.29 19.69
CA SER A 93 -8.99 -2.79 20.74
C SER A 93 -9.45 -1.46 21.37
N SER A 94 -9.83 -1.57 22.64
CA SER A 94 -10.47 -0.64 23.58
C SER A 94 -9.84 0.75 23.86
N SER A 95 -9.27 1.49 22.90
CA SER A 95 -8.88 2.89 23.21
C SER A 95 -9.05 3.95 22.12
N SER A 96 -9.39 3.58 20.88
CA SER A 96 -9.72 4.60 19.87
C SER A 96 -10.87 4.13 18.98
N GLY A 97 -12.04 4.75 19.11
CA GLY A 97 -13.20 4.53 18.23
C GLY A 97 -13.03 5.08 16.80
N LYS A 98 -11.82 4.99 16.24
CA LYS A 98 -11.48 5.51 14.91
C LYS A 98 -11.42 4.36 13.91
N ILE A 99 -12.25 4.43 12.89
CA ILE A 99 -12.25 3.52 11.74
C ILE A 99 -11.69 4.27 10.54
N LEU A 100 -10.79 3.63 9.79
CA LEU A 100 -10.31 4.16 8.51
C LEU A 100 -11.03 3.43 7.38
N ALA A 101 -11.58 4.19 6.45
CA ALA A 101 -12.31 3.69 5.30
C ALA A 101 -11.66 4.16 3.99
N VAL A 102 -11.64 3.30 2.98
CA VAL A 102 -11.23 3.65 1.63
C VAL A 102 -12.43 4.25 0.92
N VAL A 103 -12.33 5.53 0.55
CA VAL A 103 -13.42 6.27 -0.12
C VAL A 103 -12.97 6.67 -1.51
N LYS A 104 -13.75 6.27 -2.51
CA LYS A 104 -13.58 6.69 -3.90
C LYS A 104 -14.36 7.97 -4.13
N VAL A 105 -13.64 9.06 -4.35
CA VAL A 105 -14.23 10.38 -4.62
C VAL A 105 -14.09 10.71 -6.09
N ARG A 106 -15.22 10.94 -6.76
CA ARG A 106 -15.29 11.39 -8.16
C ARG A 106 -15.93 12.76 -8.23
N ARG A 107 -15.28 13.70 -8.92
CA ARG A 107 -15.86 15.00 -9.27
C ARG A 107 -16.25 14.99 -10.73
N LYS A 108 -17.44 15.49 -11.06
CA LYS A 108 -17.80 15.72 -12.45
C LYS A 108 -17.00 16.91 -12.98
N LYS A 109 -16.51 16.79 -14.22
CA LYS A 109 -15.80 17.89 -14.89
C LYS A 109 -16.75 19.02 -15.32
N SER A 110 -18.01 18.71 -15.58
CA SER A 110 -19.05 19.68 -15.94
C SER A 110 -19.42 20.59 -14.77
N ASP A 111 -19.66 20.00 -13.60
CA ASP A 111 -20.12 20.71 -12.40
C ASP A 111 -19.21 20.38 -11.22
N PRO A 112 -18.24 21.25 -10.89
CA PRO A 112 -17.26 20.99 -9.83
C PRO A 112 -17.88 20.95 -8.42
N SER A 113 -19.14 21.38 -8.27
CA SER A 113 -19.92 21.29 -7.04
C SER A 113 -20.41 19.87 -6.74
N ILE A 114 -20.57 19.01 -7.75
CA ILE A 114 -21.10 17.66 -7.58
C ILE A 114 -19.94 16.70 -7.28
N VAL A 115 -19.88 16.26 -6.03
CA VAL A 115 -18.92 15.27 -5.53
C VAL A 115 -19.66 13.97 -5.26
N ASN A 116 -19.33 12.92 -6.01
CA ASN A 116 -19.81 11.57 -5.72
C ASN A 116 -18.75 10.85 -4.88
N ALA A 117 -19.13 10.42 -3.67
CA ALA A 117 -18.26 9.70 -2.76
C ALA A 117 -18.85 8.32 -2.45
N GLU A 118 -18.04 7.28 -2.67
CA GLU A 118 -18.43 5.88 -2.48
C GLU A 118 -17.45 5.21 -1.51
N ILE A 119 -17.97 4.60 -0.45
CA ILE A 119 -17.16 3.85 0.52
C ILE A 119 -16.88 2.47 -0.09
N MET A 120 -15.61 2.19 -0.39
CA MET A 120 -15.19 0.89 -0.96
C MET A 120 -14.98 -0.18 0.12
N GLY A 121 -14.65 0.23 1.34
CA GLY A 121 -14.45 -0.69 2.46
C GLY A 121 -13.62 -0.09 3.60
N ILE A 122 -13.19 -0.95 4.52
CA ILE A 122 -12.44 -0.54 5.73
C ILE A 122 -10.97 -0.95 5.61
N VAL A 123 -10.09 -0.20 6.27
CA VAL A 123 -8.66 -0.52 6.33
C VAL A 123 -8.41 -1.41 7.54
N SER A 124 -7.88 -2.61 7.30
CA SER A 124 -7.54 -3.56 8.36
C SER A 124 -6.09 -3.38 8.84
N THR A 125 -5.16 -3.16 7.91
CA THR A 125 -3.73 -3.05 8.22
C THR A 125 -3.08 -1.92 7.45
N ILE A 126 -2.21 -1.18 8.12
CA ILE A 126 -1.39 -0.13 7.51
C ILE A 126 0.08 -0.47 7.70
N TYR A 127 0.83 -0.42 6.60
CA TYR A 127 2.29 -0.47 6.60
C TYR A 127 2.86 0.92 6.33
N THR A 128 3.73 1.41 7.21
CA THR A 128 4.41 2.70 7.05
C THR A 128 5.92 2.54 7.11
N PHE A 129 6.65 3.22 6.24
CA PHE A 129 8.11 3.27 6.25
C PHE A 129 8.54 4.64 6.80
N LYS A 130 8.82 4.72 8.10
CA LYS A 130 9.25 5.97 8.76
C LYS A 130 10.76 6.05 8.95
N SER A 131 11.44 4.91 8.95
CA SER A 131 12.89 4.84 9.07
C SER A 131 13.54 5.48 7.85
N MET A 132 14.69 6.12 8.08
CA MET A 132 15.55 6.59 7.00
C MET A 132 16.35 5.42 6.43
N CYS A 133 16.69 5.49 5.15
CA CYS A 133 17.67 4.58 4.56
C CYS A 133 19.05 4.87 5.13
N ASP A 134 19.79 3.80 5.42
CA ASP A 134 21.22 3.87 5.66
C ASP A 134 21.99 4.09 4.34
N PHE A 135 23.29 4.36 4.44
CA PHE A 135 24.18 4.52 3.28
C PHE A 135 24.14 3.27 2.40
N GLN A 136 24.02 3.48 1.08
CA GLN A 136 24.03 2.40 0.10
C GLN A 136 25.34 2.41 -0.68
N PHE A 137 25.97 1.24 -0.79
CA PHE A 137 27.12 1.05 -1.68
C PHE A 137 26.62 0.71 -3.07
N LEU A 138 27.09 1.45 -4.07
CA LEU A 138 26.91 1.09 -5.46
C LEU A 138 28.20 0.43 -5.95
N PRO A 139 28.14 -0.76 -6.57
CA PRO A 139 29.30 -1.36 -7.21
C PRO A 139 29.77 -0.46 -8.36
N LEU A 140 30.86 0.27 -8.16
CA LEU A 140 31.49 1.05 -9.22
C LEU A 140 32.47 0.15 -9.97
N THR A 141 32.04 -0.44 -11.08
CA THR A 141 32.97 -1.04 -12.04
C THR A 141 33.55 0.09 -12.90
N LYS A 142 34.88 0.24 -12.91
CA LYS A 142 35.54 1.08 -13.92
C LYS A 142 35.24 0.48 -15.29
N LYS A 143 34.51 1.20 -16.13
CA LYS A 143 34.45 0.87 -17.56
C LYS A 143 35.84 1.17 -18.11
N ASN A 144 36.60 0.15 -18.51
CA ASN A 144 37.85 0.37 -19.23
C ASN A 144 37.50 1.19 -20.49
N PRO A 145 38.14 2.35 -20.72
CA PRO A 145 37.96 3.09 -21.95
C PRO A 145 38.40 2.16 -23.08
N THR A 146 37.46 1.87 -23.98
CA THR A 146 37.67 1.07 -25.19
C THR A 146 38.46 1.88 -26.19
#